data_AF-W0DHD5-F1
#
_entry.id   AF-W0DHD5-F1
#
_cell.length_a   1.000
_cell.length_b   1.000
_cell.length_c   1.000
_cell.angle_alpha   90.00
_cell.angle_beta   90.00
_cell.angle_gamma   90.00
#
_symmetry.space_group_name_H-M   'P 1'
#
loop_
_entity.id
_entity.type
_entity.pdbx_description
1 polymer ?
#
loop_
_entity_poly.entity_id
_entity_poly.type
_entity_poly.pdbx_seq_one_letter_code
_entity_poly.pdbx_strand_id
1 'polypeptide(L)' 'MPKIRLQMAPEMELKMDLDVEGVDVDSRDWDVQQHKAEVYAEFERRMQQAFPEGLRVHSFEFGLDRGWHEELQEED' A
#
# COMPACT_ATOMS: atom_id res chain seq x y z
N MET A 1 -20.90 -8.73 20.48
CA MET A 1 -21.34 -7.61 19.59
C MET A 1 -21.46 -8.14 18.17
N PRO A 2 -22.39 -7.63 17.35
CA PRO A 2 -22.49 -8.03 15.94
C PRO A 2 -21.23 -7.60 15.17
N LYS A 3 -20.81 -8.41 14.20
CA LYS A 3 -19.71 -8.08 13.28
C LYS A 3 -20.29 -7.54 11.97
N ILE A 4 -19.84 -6.36 11.54
CA ILE A 4 -20.25 -5.76 10.27
C ILE A 4 -19.18 -6.09 9.22
N ARG A 5 -19.62 -6.51 8.03
CA ARG A 5 -18.74 -6.75 6.87
C ARG A 5 -18.76 -5.51 5.98
N LEU A 6 -17.63 -4.81 5.88
CA LEU A 6 -17.42 -3.79 4.85
C LEU A 6 -16.74 -4.40 3.62
N GLN A 7 -17.15 -3.97 2.43
CA GLN A 7 -16.54 -4.33 1.15
C GLN A 7 -16.49 -3.06 0.30
N MET A 8 -15.29 -2.68 -0.17
CA MET A 8 -15.07 -1.52 -1.02
C MET A 8 -14.59 -1.99 -2.41
N ALA A 9 -15.13 -1.43 -3.49
CA ALA A 9 -14.72 -1.68 -4.87
C ALA A 9 -15.07 -0.46 -5.76
N PRO A 10 -14.20 0.01 -6.70
CA PRO A 10 -12.87 -0.50 -7.04
C PRO A 10 -11.71 0.45 -6.68
N GLU A 11 -10.53 -0.16 -6.49
CA GLU A 11 -9.19 0.44 -6.35
C GLU A 11 -8.99 1.37 -5.13
N MET A 12 -8.49 0.78 -4.04
CA MET A 12 -7.95 1.55 -2.92
C MET A 12 -6.47 1.77 -3.17
N GLU A 13 -6.05 3.02 -3.16
CA GLU A 13 -4.64 3.41 -3.20
C GLU A 13 -4.24 4.02 -1.86
N LEU A 14 -3.03 3.68 -1.41
CA LEU A 14 -2.49 4.07 -0.11
C LEU A 14 -1.04 4.50 -0.30
N LYS A 15 -0.64 5.59 0.36
CA LYS A 15 0.77 5.97 0.45
C LYS A 15 1.42 5.34 1.68
N MET A 16 2.64 4.85 1.51
CA MET A 16 3.40 4.21 2.57
C MET A 16 4.87 4.57 2.46
N ASP A 17 5.41 5.21 3.50
CA ASP A 17 6.86 5.37 3.63
C ASP A 17 7.48 4.04 4.08
N LEU A 18 8.44 3.54 3.29
CA LEU A 18 9.19 2.33 3.56
C LEU A 18 10.62 2.50 3.05
N ASP A 19 11.59 2.29 3.93
CA ASP A 19 13.01 2.25 3.57
C ASP A 19 13.34 0.83 3.08
N VAL A 20 13.68 0.72 1.80
CA VAL A 20 13.97 -0.55 1.12
C VAL A 20 15.41 -0.50 0.62
N GLU A 21 16.25 -1.45 1.05
CA GLU A 21 17.66 -1.46 0.66
C GLU A 21 17.82 -1.56 -0.86
N GLY A 22 18.55 -0.61 -1.45
CA GLY A 22 18.81 -0.57 -2.90
C GLY A 22 17.72 0.11 -3.73
N VAL A 23 16.67 0.65 -3.10
CA VAL A 23 15.65 1.47 -3.76
C VAL A 23 15.82 2.93 -3.37
N ASP A 24 15.88 3.79 -4.38
CA ASP A 24 15.90 5.24 -4.27
C ASP A 24 14.76 5.88 -5.10
N VAL A 25 14.62 7.21 -4.99
CA VAL A 25 13.57 7.96 -5.69
C VAL A 25 13.66 7.87 -7.21
N ASP A 26 14.86 7.61 -7.74
CA ASP A 26 15.15 7.52 -9.17
C ASP A 26 15.19 6.07 -9.68
N SER A 27 14.88 5.10 -8.80
CA SER A 27 14.91 3.69 -9.12
C SER A 27 13.90 3.36 -10.19
N ARG A 28 14.28 2.43 -11.07
CA ARG A 28 13.38 1.99 -12.13
C ARG A 28 12.35 1.04 -11.54
N ASP A 29 11.18 0.99 -12.17
CA ASP A 29 10.07 0.17 -11.67
C ASP A 29 10.49 -1.30 -11.52
N TRP A 30 11.29 -1.84 -12.44
CA TRP A 30 11.73 -3.24 -12.37
C TRP A 30 12.62 -3.55 -11.16
N ASP A 31 13.40 -2.58 -10.66
CA ASP A 31 14.19 -2.69 -9.43
C ASP A 31 13.24 -2.79 -8.23
N VAL A 32 12.30 -1.85 -8.16
CA VAL A 32 11.27 -1.76 -7.10
C VAL A 32 10.40 -3.02 -7.04
N GLN A 33 10.00 -3.56 -8.19
CA GLN A 33 9.18 -4.77 -8.27
C GLN A 33 9.87 -6.00 -7.66
N GLN A 34 11.21 -6.05 -7.57
CA GLN A 34 11.90 -7.16 -6.91
C GLN A 34 11.62 -7.25 -5.40
N HIS A 35 11.22 -6.14 -4.77
CA HIS A 35 10.98 -6.05 -3.34
C HIS A 35 9.54 -6.36 -2.93
N LYS A 36 8.74 -6.95 -3.83
CA LYS A 36 7.31 -7.24 -3.58
C LYS A 36 7.05 -7.97 -2.25
N ALA A 37 7.89 -8.93 -1.90
CA ALA A 37 7.74 -9.69 -0.66
C ALA A 37 7.91 -8.82 0.59
N GLU A 38 8.90 -7.94 0.61
CA GLU A 38 9.19 -7.03 1.72
C GLU A 38 8.11 -5.96 1.86
N VAL A 39 7.75 -5.33 0.73
CA VAL A 39 6.70 -4.31 0.70
C VAL A 39 5.36 -4.89 1.14
N TYR A 40 5.00 -6.09 0.66
CA TYR A 40 3.76 -6.76 1.06
C TYR A 40 3.76 -7.15 2.53
N ALA A 41 4.90 -7.63 3.07
CA ALA A 41 4.99 -8.00 4.48
C ALA A 41 4.79 -6.79 5.41
N GLU A 42 5.38 -5.65 5.08
CA GLU A 42 5.18 -4.42 5.85
C GLU A 42 3.74 -3.88 5.73
N PHE A 43 3.18 -3.90 4.52
CA PHE A 43 1.78 -3.55 4.29
C PHE A 43 0.84 -4.43 5.14
N GLU A 44 1.03 -5.75 5.10
CA GLU A 44 0.22 -6.70 5.86
C GLU A 44 0.35 -6.45 7.37
N ARG A 45 1.57 -6.18 7.87
CA ARG A 45 1.81 -5.82 9.27
C ARG A 45 1.02 -4.57 9.68
N ARG A 46 1.03 -3.50 8.87
CA ARG A 46 0.28 -2.26 9.15
C ARG A 46 -1.23 -2.50 9.10
N MET A 47 -1.70 -3.27 8.12
CA MET A 47 -3.14 -3.57 7.98
C MET A 47 -3.66 -4.44 9.13
N GLN A 48 -2.89 -5.42 9.61
CA GLN A 48 -3.27 -6.22 10.77
C GLN A 48 -3.34 -5.38 12.06
N GLN A 49 -2.48 -4.37 12.20
CA GLN A 49 -2.54 -3.43 13.32
C GLN A 49 -3.77 -2.52 13.25
N ALA A 50 -4.16 -2.07 12.05
CA ALA A 50 -5.31 -1.21 11.84
C ALA A 50 -6.66 -1.98 11.87
N PHE A 51 -6.68 -3.22 11.40
CA PHE A 51 -7.88 -4.06 11.27
C PHE A 51 -7.64 -5.45 11.90
N PRO A 52 -7.58 -5.52 13.24
CA PRO A 52 -7.28 -6.78 13.96
C PRO A 52 -8.35 -7.86 13.76
N GLU A 53 -9.56 -7.50 13.31
CA GLU A 53 -10.63 -8.44 12.99
C GLU A 53 -10.38 -9.22 11.68
N GLY A 54 -9.41 -8.79 10.87
CA GLY A 54 -8.97 -9.44 9.65
C GLY A 54 -9.36 -8.69 8.38
N LEU A 55 -8.44 -8.69 7.41
CA LEU A 55 -8.59 -8.14 6.06
C LEU A 55 -8.40 -9.26 5.03
N ARG A 56 -9.12 -9.17 3.91
CA ARG A 56 -8.85 -10.00 2.73
C ARG A 56 -8.41 -9.12 1.56
N VAL A 57 -7.18 -9.33 1.10
CA VAL A 57 -6.60 -8.64 -0.06
C VAL A 57 -6.77 -9.55 -1.27
N HIS A 58 -7.39 -9.01 -2.34
CA HIS A 58 -7.65 -9.78 -3.57
C HIS A 58 -6.54 -9.57 -4.61
N SER A 59 -6.04 -8.34 -4.73
CA SER A 59 -4.92 -7.94 -5.57
C SER A 59 -4.02 -7.00 -4.77
N PHE A 60 -2.74 -7.00 -5.11
CA PHE A 60 -1.75 -6.09 -4.51
C PHE A 60 -0.78 -5.63 -5.60
N GLU A 61 -0.83 -4.34 -5.84
CA GLU A 61 0.02 -3.60 -6.77
C GLU A 61 0.71 -2.47 -5.99
N PHE A 62 1.94 -2.16 -6.37
CA PHE A 62 2.74 -1.13 -5.72
C PHE A 62 3.77 -0.59 -6.71
N GLY A 63 4.25 0.62 -6.44
CA GLY A 63 5.30 1.28 -7.20
C GLY A 63 5.82 2.48 -6.41
N LEU A 64 6.83 3.15 -6.95
CA LEU A 64 7.29 4.41 -6.38
C LEU A 64 6.22 5.48 -6.55
N ASP A 65 6.01 6.27 -5.51
CA ASP A 65 5.23 7.49 -5.62
C ASP A 65 6.02 8.50 -6.45
N ARG A 66 5.58 8.74 -7.69
CA ARG A 66 6.16 9.74 -8.59
C ARG A 66 5.42 11.08 -8.57
N GLY A 67 4.67 11.35 -7.51
CA GLY A 67 3.99 12.63 -7.31
C GLY A 67 2.66 12.77 -8.05
N TRP A 68 2.11 11.71 -8.64
CA TRP A 68 0.78 11.74 -9.28
C TRP A 68 -0.38 12.02 -8.30
N HIS A 69 -0.11 12.03 -6.99
CA HIS A 69 -1.11 12.18 -5.94
C HIS A 69 -1.02 13.49 -5.14
N GLU A 70 -0.22 14.48 -5.55
CA GLU A 70 -0.32 15.83 -4.95
C GLU A 70 -1.74 16.40 -5.09
N GLU A 71 -2.49 15.96 -6.10
CA GLU A 71 -3.90 16.31 -6.34
C GLU A 71 -4.89 15.77 -5.29
N LEU A 72 -4.54 14.73 -4.50
CA LEU A 72 -5.43 14.20 -3.45
C LEU A 72 -5.39 15.01 -2.16
N GLN A 73 -4.44 15.95 -2.02
CA GLN A 73 -4.32 16.83 -0.85
C GLN A 73 -5.05 18.18 -1.04
N GLU A 74 -5.56 18.47 -2.24
CA GLU A 74 -6.14 19.78 -2.58
C GLU A 74 -7.66 19.91 -2.37
N GLU A 75 -8.36 18.91 -1.83
CA GLU A 75 -9.77 19.05 -1.45
C GLU A 75 -9.90 19.43 0.05
N ASP A 76 -9.73 20.73 0.34
CA ASP A 76 -10.25 21.43 1.54
C ASP A 76 -11.62 22.09 1.26
#